data_AF-A0A933SV97-F1
#
_entry.id   AF-A0A933SV97-F1
#
_cell.length_a   1.000
_cell.length_b   1.000
_cell.length_c   1.000
_cell.angle_alpha   90.00
_cell.angle_beta   90.00
_cell.angle_gamma   90.00
#
_symmetry.space_group_name_H-M   'P 1'
#
loop_
_entity.id
_entity.type
_entity.pdbx_description
1 polymer ?
#
loop_
_entity_poly.entity_id
_entity_poly.type
_entity_poly.pdbx_seq_one_letter_code
_entity_poly.pdbx_strand_id
1 'polypeptide(L)'
;MRRSSIFFLLTALKILIIIALFVHSRIELSNRMTLWKDLEGIVSTLKLTDMALFTDARYARHPTQADLFSAFQDYPGSIEHFPTGTIVPPPEFDSVETVIKIK
;
A
#
# COMPACT_ATOMS: atom_id res chain seq x y z
N MET A 1 -36.82 4.61 23.00
CA MET A 1 -36.10 5.38 21.96
C MET A 1 -36.72 5.05 20.61
N ARG A 2 -36.95 6.05 19.74
CA ARG A 2 -37.40 5.78 18.35
C ARG A 2 -36.33 4.95 17.62
N ARG A 3 -36.74 4.00 16.78
CA ARG A 3 -35.80 3.15 16.00
C ARG A 3 -34.84 3.98 15.15
N SER A 4 -35.28 5.12 14.64
CA SER A 4 -34.44 6.08 13.91
C SER A 4 -33.34 6.69 14.79
N SER A 5 -33.61 7.00 16.06
CA SER A 5 -32.61 7.53 16.99
C SER A 5 -31.48 6.55 17.24
N ILE A 6 -31.79 5.25 17.31
CA ILE A 6 -30.78 4.18 17.47
C ILE A 6 -29.88 4.09 16.24
N PHE A 7 -30.48 4.14 15.04
CA PHE A 7 -29.72 4.12 13.78
C PHE A 7 -28.74 5.29 13.66
N PHE A 8 -29.19 6.52 13.94
CA PHE A 8 -28.32 7.70 13.90
C PHE A 8 -27.22 7.64 14.95
N LEU A 9 -27.52 7.18 16.16
CA LEU A 9 -26.52 7.02 17.22
C LEU A 9 -25.43 6.01 16.84
N LEU A 10 -25.82 4.85 16.30
CA LEU A 10 -24.86 3.85 15.82
C LEU A 10 -24.02 4.37 14.65
N THR A 11 -24.62 5.14 13.74
CA THR A 11 -23.91 5.73 12.60
C THR A 11 -22.90 6.78 13.07
N ALA A 12 -23.29 7.67 13.98
CA ALA A 12 -22.40 8.67 14.56
C ALA A 12 -21.23 8.00 15.32
N LEU A 13 -21.50 6.93 16.07
CA LEU A 13 -20.46 6.16 16.76
C LEU A 13 -19.44 5.57 15.79
N LYS A 14 -19.88 5.00 14.66
CA LYS A 14 -18.97 4.47 13.63
C LYS A 14 -18.10 5.56 13.03
N ILE A 15 -18.68 6.71 12.72
CA ILE A 15 -17.93 7.86 12.20
C ILE A 15 -16.89 8.33 13.22
N LEU A 16 -17.26 8.42 14.50
CA LEU A 16 -16.35 8.77 15.58
C LEU A 16 -15.18 7.79 15.67
N ILE A 17 -15.44 6.48 15.58
CA ILE A 17 -14.40 5.45 15.57
C ILE A 17 -13.44 5.65 14.39
N ILE A 18 -13.96 5.90 13.18
CA ILE A 18 -13.11 6.16 12.00
C ILE A 18 -12.23 7.38 12.22
N ILE A 19 -12.79 8.48 12.72
CA ILE A 19 -12.01 9.70 13.01
C ILE A 19 -10.93 9.41 14.05
N ALA A 20 -11.25 8.68 15.12
CA ALA A 20 -10.28 8.30 16.15
C ALA A 20 -9.14 7.44 15.59
N LEU A 21 -9.43 6.49 14.71
CA LEU A 21 -8.42 5.68 14.02
C LEU A 21 -7.52 6.54 13.13
N PHE A 22 -8.08 7.51 12.40
CA PHE A 22 -7.29 8.44 11.59
C PHE A 22 -6.36 9.30 12.45
N VAL A 23 -6.87 9.86 13.56
CA VAL A 23 -6.04 10.66 14.49
C VAL A 23 -4.94 9.81 15.10
N HIS A 24 -5.27 8.60 15.58
CA HIS A 24 -4.29 7.67 16.13
C HIS A 24 -3.20 7.32 15.11
N SER A 25 -3.60 7.02 13.87
CA SER A 25 -2.66 6.73 12.77
C SER A 25 -1.72 7.90 12.50
N ARG A 26 -2.20 9.15 12.54
CA ARG A 26 -1.34 10.34 12.34
C ARG A 26 -0.33 10.53 13.47
N ILE A 27 -0.74 10.33 14.72
CA ILE A 27 0.16 10.41 15.88
C ILE A 27 1.24 9.32 15.78
N GLU A 28 0.81 8.10 15.48
CA GLU A 28 1.68 6.94 15.36
C GLU A 28 2.69 7.09 14.20
N LEU A 29 2.28 7.68 13.07
CA LEU A 29 3.18 7.96 11.94
C LEU A 29 4.33 8.89 12.35
N SER A 30 4.08 9.88 13.20
CA SER A 30 5.12 10.78 13.73
C SER A 30 6.13 10.03 14.59
N ASN A 31 5.67 9.09 15.41
CA ASN A 31 6.56 8.26 16.25
C ASN A 31 7.35 7.26 15.40
N ARG A 32 6.76 6.76 14.31
CA ARG A 32 7.42 5.81 13.41
C ARG A 32 8.54 6.41 12.58
N MET A 33 8.56 7.73 12.34
CA MET A 33 9.63 8.40 11.57
C MET A 33 11.05 8.09 12.09
N THR A 34 11.22 7.85 13.38
CA THR A 34 12.53 7.45 13.95
C THR A 34 12.96 6.07 13.46
N LEU A 35 12.01 5.12 13.39
CA LEU A 35 12.25 3.75 12.92
C LEU A 35 12.65 3.72 11.43
N TRP A 36 12.13 4.64 10.62
CA TRP A 36 12.51 4.78 9.21
C TRP A 36 13.97 5.20 9.04
N LYS A 37 14.49 6.10 9.90
CA LYS A 37 15.89 6.51 9.86
C LYS A 37 16.84 5.35 10.20
N ASP A 38 16.46 4.52 11.15
CA ASP A 38 17.24 3.34 11.52
C ASP A 38 17.26 2.30 10.38
N LEU A 39 16.11 2.10 9.72
CA LEU A 39 16.01 1.21 8.54
C LEU A 39 16.86 1.72 7.37
N GLU A 40 16.88 3.02 7.11
CA GLU A 40 17.71 3.63 6.07
C GLU A 40 19.21 3.35 6.31
N GLY A 41 19.65 3.45 7.57
CA GLY A 41 21.02 3.08 7.98
C GLY A 41 21.34 1.60 7.74
N ILE A 42 20.40 0.70 8.03
CA ILE A 42 20.54 -0.73 7.78
C ILE A 42 20.63 -1.03 6.28
N VAL A 43 19.73 -0.45 5.47
CA VAL A 43 19.73 -0.61 4.00
C VAL A 43 21.05 -0.16 3.39
N SER A 44 21.55 1.00 3.81
CA SER A 44 22.86 1.52 3.38
C SER A 44 24.02 0.60 3.79
N THR A 45 24.03 0.13 5.04
CA THR A 45 25.09 -0.75 5.59
C THR A 45 25.15 -2.09 4.87
N LEU A 46 23.98 -2.65 4.56
CA LEU A 46 23.85 -3.93 3.84
C LEU A 46 23.96 -3.77 2.32
N LYS A 47 24.13 -2.54 1.82
CA LYS A 47 24.15 -2.20 0.39
C LYS A 47 22.92 -2.74 -0.37
N LEU A 48 21.77 -2.73 0.30
CA LEU A 48 20.50 -3.08 -0.34
C LEU A 48 20.10 -1.97 -1.30
N THR A 49 19.48 -2.33 -2.42
CA THR A 49 19.02 -1.39 -3.44
C THR A 49 17.90 -0.49 -2.94
N ASP A 50 17.05 -0.99 -2.04
CA ASP A 50 15.94 -0.23 -1.46
C ASP A 50 15.49 -0.77 -0.08
N MET A 51 14.54 -0.06 0.54
CA MET A 51 13.76 -0.57 1.68
C MET A 51 12.58 -1.36 1.14
N ALA A 52 12.61 -2.69 1.25
CA ALA A 52 11.48 -3.54 0.91
C ALA A 52 10.29 -3.26 1.85
N LEU A 53 9.34 -2.42 1.41
CA LEU A 53 8.18 -2.00 2.20
C LEU A 53 7.21 -3.15 2.49
N PHE A 54 7.18 -4.16 1.61
CA PHE A 54 6.28 -5.30 1.68
C PHE A 54 7.04 -6.56 1.29
N THR A 55 6.91 -7.65 2.04
CA THR A 55 7.66 -8.90 1.78
C THR A 55 6.81 -9.96 1.09
N ASP A 56 5.53 -9.70 0.93
CA ASP A 56 4.49 -10.60 0.44
C ASP A 56 4.29 -10.45 -1.07
N ALA A 57 3.59 -9.40 -1.55
CA ALA A 57 3.46 -9.14 -2.98
C ALA A 57 4.82 -8.67 -3.57
N ARG A 58 5.41 -9.46 -4.48
CA ARG A 58 6.79 -9.24 -4.97
C ARG A 58 6.93 -7.92 -5.74
N TYR A 59 5.91 -7.54 -6.50
CA TYR A 59 5.87 -6.26 -7.22
C TYR A 59 5.67 -5.05 -6.29
N ALA A 60 5.22 -5.26 -5.06
CA ALA A 60 5.09 -4.21 -4.05
C ALA A 60 6.41 -3.90 -3.32
N ARG A 61 7.46 -4.72 -3.53
CA ARG A 61 8.82 -4.45 -3.00
C ARG A 61 9.46 -3.27 -3.70
N HIS A 62 9.60 -3.38 -5.03
CA HIS A 62 10.20 -2.34 -5.87
C HIS A 62 9.42 -2.29 -7.19
N PRO A 63 8.38 -1.45 -7.32
CA PRO A 63 7.48 -1.46 -8.47
C PRO A 63 8.18 -1.34 -9.83
N THR A 64 9.30 -0.61 -9.89
CA THR A 64 10.08 -0.43 -11.13
C THR A 64 11.10 -1.54 -11.40
N GLN A 65 11.36 -2.43 -10.44
CA GLN A 65 12.26 -3.59 -10.59
C GLN A 65 11.49 -4.92 -10.54
N ALA A 66 10.16 -4.87 -10.47
CA ALA A 66 9.32 -6.04 -10.58
C ALA A 66 9.50 -6.67 -11.96
N ASP A 67 9.87 -7.95 -12.00
CA ASP A 67 10.07 -8.68 -13.24
C ASP A 67 8.74 -8.89 -13.99
N LEU A 68 8.63 -8.30 -15.18
CA LEU A 68 7.46 -8.42 -16.06
C LEU A 68 7.32 -9.81 -16.71
N PHE A 69 8.33 -10.67 -16.62
CA PHE A 69 8.43 -11.91 -17.41
C PHE A 69 8.48 -13.20 -16.58
N SER A 70 8.32 -13.13 -15.25
CA SER A 70 8.22 -14.31 -14.40
C SER A 70 6.89 -15.03 -14.63
N ALA A 71 6.93 -16.30 -15.05
CA ALA A 71 5.77 -17.11 -15.44
C ALA A 71 4.70 -17.37 -14.35
N PHE A 72 4.91 -16.88 -13.12
CA PHE A 72 4.01 -17.04 -11.99
C PHE A 72 3.93 -15.76 -11.13
N GLN A 73 4.14 -14.60 -11.75
CA GLN A 73 3.87 -13.34 -11.05
C GLN A 73 2.45 -12.87 -11.30
N ASP A 74 1.77 -12.61 -10.20
CA ASP A 74 0.51 -11.89 -10.14
C ASP A 74 0.78 -10.41 -10.46
N TYR A 75 -0.06 -9.83 -11.34
CA TYR A 75 0.05 -8.43 -11.76
C TYR A 75 -0.56 -7.50 -10.67
N PRO A 76 -0.12 -6.23 -10.53
CA PRO A 76 -0.72 -5.29 -9.58
C PRO A 76 -2.25 -5.21 -9.69
N GLY A 77 -2.96 -5.45 -8.59
CA GLY A 77 -4.42 -5.47 -8.54
C GLY A 77 -5.08 -6.76 -9.07
N SER A 78 -4.31 -7.82 -9.33
CA SER A 78 -4.85 -9.16 -9.58
C SER A 78 -5.45 -9.79 -8.32
N ILE A 79 -6.27 -10.82 -8.51
CA ILE A 79 -6.83 -11.60 -7.40
C ILE A 79 -5.75 -12.56 -6.91
N GLU A 80 -4.96 -12.11 -5.95
CA GLU A 80 -3.92 -12.90 -5.31
C GLU A 80 -4.17 -13.09 -3.80
N HIS A 81 -3.35 -13.92 -3.17
CA HIS A 81 -3.45 -14.22 -1.74
C HIS A 81 -2.84 -13.15 -0.84
N PHE A 82 -2.04 -12.24 -1.39
CA PHE A 82 -1.27 -11.27 -0.62
C PHE A 82 -2.03 -9.94 -0.49
N PRO A 83 -2.36 -9.48 0.74
CA PRO A 83 -3.13 -8.26 0.95
C PRO A 83 -2.45 -7.01 0.38
N THR A 84 -1.11 -6.99 0.36
CA THR A 84 -0.31 -5.85 -0.11
C THR A 84 -0.44 -5.59 -1.60
N GLY A 85 -0.91 -6.57 -2.37
CA GLY A 85 -1.25 -6.38 -3.78
C GLY A 85 -2.34 -5.38 -4.07
N THR A 86 -3.19 -5.07 -3.07
CA THR A 86 -4.25 -4.06 -3.21
C THR A 86 -3.71 -2.61 -3.10
N ILE A 87 -2.47 -2.43 -2.66
CA ILE A 87 -1.89 -1.11 -2.38
C ILE A 87 -1.29 -0.49 -3.65
N VAL A 88 -0.80 -1.31 -4.58
CA VAL A 88 -0.22 -0.84 -5.84
C VAL A 88 -1.29 -0.89 -6.93
N PRO A 89 -1.71 0.27 -7.48
CA PRO A 89 -2.68 0.27 -8.57
C PRO A 89 -2.08 -0.33 -9.84
N PRO A 90 -2.91 -0.88 -10.74
CA PRO A 90 -2.47 -1.29 -12.06
C PRO A 90 -1.90 -0.07 -12.82
N PRO A 91 -0.78 -0.19 -13.58
CA PRO A 91 -0.31 0.87 -14.46
C PRO A 91 -1.39 1.38 -15.44
N GLU A 92 -1.30 2.68 -15.76
CA GLU A 92 -2.15 3.33 -16.76
C GLU A 92 -1.76 2.89 -18.18
N PHE A 93 -2.53 1.97 -18.76
CA PHE A 93 -2.27 1.43 -20.10
C PHE A 93 -2.52 2.43 -21.24
N ASP A 94 -3.30 3.49 -21.01
CA ASP A 94 -3.57 4.54 -22.03
C ASP A 94 -2.29 5.27 -22.47
N SER A 95 -1.27 5.30 -21.61
CA SER A 95 0.04 5.89 -21.91
C SER A 95 0.99 4.94 -22.66
N VAL A 96 0.71 3.63 -22.66
CA VAL A 96 1.61 2.58 -23.15
C VAL A 96 1.59 2.45 -24.67
N GLU A 97 0.45 2.76 -25.32
CA GLU A 97 0.35 2.78 -26.81
C GLU A 97 1.31 3.80 -27.44
N THR A 98 1.72 4.83 -26.70
CA THR A 98 2.62 5.88 -27.22
C THR A 98 4.09 5.43 -27.27
N VAL A 99 4.48 4.48 -26.41
CA VAL A 99 5.90 4.09 -26.24
C VAL A 99 6.27 2.86 -27.09
N ILE A 100 5.33 1.95 -27.31
CA ILE A 100 5.58 0.73 -28.09
C ILE A 100 5.09 0.91 -29.52
N LYS A 101 5.77 1.74 -30.31
CA LYS A 101 5.74 1.59 -31.77
C LYS A 101 6.49 0.31 -32.11
N ILE A 102 5.79 -0.83 -32.09
CA ILE A 102 6.27 -2.05 -32.73
C ILE A 102 6.46 -1.70 -34.21
N LYS A 103 7.71 -1.70 -34.64
CA LYS A 103 8.09 -1.55 -36.04
C LYS A 103 8.24 -2.92 -36.67
#